data_AF-A0A2Y9MJH1-F1
#
_entry.id   AF-A0A2Y9MJH1-F1
#
_cell.length_a   1.000
_cell.length_b   1.000
_cell.length_c   1.000
_cell.angle_alpha   90.00
_cell.angle_beta   90.00
_cell.angle_gamma   90.00
#
_symmetry.space_group_name_H-M   'P 1'
#
loop_
_entity.id
_entity.type
_entity.pdbx_description
1 polymer ?
#
loop_
_entity_poly.entity_id
_entity_poly.type
_entity_poly.pdbx_seq_one_letter_code
_entity_poly.pdbx_strand_id
1 'polypeptide(L)'
;MAAAAMAEQESARNGARNRGGVQRVEGKLRASVEKGDYYEAHQMYRTLFFRYMAQSKHAEARELMCSGALLFFSHGQQNSAADLSMLVLESLEKAEVEVVEELLESLAKLFSLMDPNSPERVAFVSRALKWSSGGSGKLGHPRLHQLLARTLWKEQNYCESRYHFLHSSDGEGCANMLVEYSTARGFRSEVDMFVAQAVLQFLCLKNKSSASVVFTTYTRKHPSIESGPPFVQPLLNFLWFLLLAVDGGKLTVFTVLCEQYQPSLRRDPMYNEYLDRIGQLFFGVPPKQTSSYGGLLGEGLVGRGAHSRGLWVRPRAWCAGRGSRAGRGLERGLVPAGGLRAPSCFPLRVPQAELVRPPMNNCPLGSLSVGHRIEARFLFVVHTIPHLNGA
;
A
#
# COMPACT_ATOMS: atom_id res chain seq x y z
N MET A 1 10.77 29.91 47.84
CA MET A 1 11.54 29.94 46.58
C MET A 1 12.84 29.13 46.65
N ALA A 2 13.65 29.19 47.72
CA ALA A 2 14.92 28.44 47.81
C ALA A 2 14.77 26.91 47.73
N ALA A 3 13.77 26.32 48.39
CA ALA A 3 13.56 24.86 48.37
C ALA A 3 13.16 24.30 46.99
N ALA A 4 12.42 25.07 46.18
CA ALA A 4 12.02 24.68 44.82
C ALA A 4 13.23 24.74 43.85
N ALA A 5 14.07 25.75 43.98
CA ALA A 5 15.30 25.89 43.19
C ALA A 5 16.33 24.78 43.51
N MET A 6 16.41 24.34 44.78
CA MET A 6 17.28 23.22 45.15
C MET A 6 16.75 21.87 44.64
N ALA A 7 15.44 21.64 44.65
CA ALA A 7 14.83 20.44 44.07
C ALA A 7 15.02 20.36 42.54
N GLU A 8 14.94 21.48 41.82
CA GLU A 8 15.25 21.56 40.39
C GLU A 8 16.74 21.29 40.10
N GLN A 9 17.65 21.86 40.90
CA GLN A 9 19.09 21.61 40.76
C GLN A 9 19.46 20.15 41.06
N GLU A 10 18.80 19.51 42.03
CA GLU A 10 19.06 18.13 42.42
C GLU A 10 18.48 17.12 41.40
N SER A 11 17.31 17.41 40.83
CA SER A 11 16.74 16.71 39.67
C SER A 11 17.66 16.81 38.45
N ALA A 12 18.16 18.01 38.13
CA ALA A 12 19.08 18.23 37.02
C ALA A 12 20.43 17.52 37.24
N ARG A 13 20.97 17.54 38.47
CA ARG A 13 22.21 16.80 38.83
C ARG A 13 22.03 15.28 38.74
N ASN A 14 20.89 14.75 39.20
CA ASN A 14 20.58 13.33 39.06
C ASN A 14 20.36 12.92 37.61
N GLY A 15 19.74 13.78 36.79
CA GLY A 15 19.63 13.58 35.35
C GLY A 15 20.99 13.51 34.66
N ALA A 16 21.92 14.40 35.02
CA ALA A 16 23.29 14.40 34.47
C ALA A 16 24.11 13.17 34.91
N ARG A 17 24.02 12.76 36.18
CA ARG A 17 24.69 11.54 36.68
C ARG A 17 24.12 10.26 36.08
N ASN A 18 22.80 10.16 35.86
CA ASN A 18 22.19 9.00 35.21
C ASN A 18 22.60 8.88 33.74
N ARG A 19 22.69 10.01 33.01
CA ARG A 19 23.13 10.00 31.60
C ARG A 19 24.51 9.35 31.45
N GLY A 20 25.46 9.66 32.34
CA GLY A 20 26.79 9.04 32.33
C GLY A 20 26.77 7.52 32.59
N GLY A 21 25.85 7.05 33.43
CA GLY A 21 25.65 5.62 33.69
C GLY A 21 25.06 4.86 32.50
N VAL A 22 24.03 5.45 31.85
CA VAL A 22 23.38 4.89 30.66
C VAL A 22 24.37 4.81 29.49
N GLN A 23 25.13 5.88 29.23
CA GLN A 23 26.16 5.92 28.18
C GLN A 23 27.26 4.87 28.41
N ARG A 24 27.66 4.64 29.67
CA ARG A 24 28.64 3.60 30.00
C ARG A 24 28.11 2.20 29.75
N VAL A 25 26.83 1.96 30.01
CA VAL A 25 26.18 0.66 29.73
C VAL A 25 26.04 0.44 28.24
N GLU A 26 25.61 1.46 27.49
CA GLU A 26 25.53 1.39 26.03
C GLU A 26 26.89 1.12 25.38
N GLY A 27 27.96 1.77 25.86
CA GLY A 27 29.32 1.51 25.38
C GLY A 27 29.77 0.06 25.61
N LYS A 28 29.41 -0.54 26.76
CA LYS A 28 29.70 -1.97 27.04
C LYS A 28 28.91 -2.92 26.15
N LEU A 29 27.63 -2.64 25.93
CA LEU A 29 26.78 -3.43 25.04
C LEU A 29 27.30 -3.38 23.61
N ARG A 30 27.67 -2.19 23.12
CA ARG A 30 28.27 -2.02 21.79
C ARG A 30 29.55 -2.83 21.65
N ALA A 31 30.44 -2.78 22.64
CA ALA A 31 31.66 -3.58 22.63
C ALA A 31 31.37 -5.10 22.62
N SER A 32 30.33 -5.55 23.34
CA SER A 32 29.91 -6.96 23.35
C SER A 32 29.42 -7.42 21.97
N VAL A 33 28.62 -6.59 21.30
CA VAL A 33 28.14 -6.89 19.93
C VAL A 33 29.30 -6.91 18.94
N GLU A 34 30.23 -5.96 19.03
CA GLU A 34 31.42 -5.92 18.16
C GLU A 34 32.33 -7.14 18.32
N LYS A 35 32.40 -7.68 19.54
CA LYS A 35 33.14 -8.90 19.85
C LYS A 35 32.45 -10.18 19.30
N GLY A 36 31.21 -10.07 18.85
CA GLY A 36 30.42 -11.20 18.35
C GLY A 36 29.64 -11.96 19.43
N ASP A 37 29.62 -11.46 20.67
CA ASP A 37 28.85 -12.04 21.78
C ASP A 37 27.37 -11.60 21.69
N TYR A 38 26.72 -11.93 20.56
CA TYR A 38 25.41 -11.39 20.17
C TYR A 38 24.28 -11.81 21.10
N TYR A 39 24.26 -13.08 21.52
CA TYR A 39 23.21 -13.62 22.37
C TYR A 39 23.24 -12.97 23.76
N GLU A 40 24.42 -12.90 24.36
CA GLU A 40 24.66 -12.28 25.67
C GLU A 40 24.31 -10.80 25.64
N ALA A 41 24.74 -10.09 24.58
CA ALA A 41 24.38 -8.70 24.39
C ALA A 41 22.87 -8.51 24.28
N HIS A 42 22.18 -9.34 23.49
CA HIS A 42 20.73 -9.27 23.30
C HIS A 42 19.97 -9.50 24.61
N GLN A 43 20.34 -10.52 25.39
CA GLN A 43 19.74 -10.75 26.70
C GLN A 43 19.97 -9.60 27.68
N MET A 44 21.14 -8.96 27.61
CA MET A 44 21.45 -7.79 28.42
C MET A 44 20.58 -6.58 28.01
N TYR A 45 20.39 -6.32 26.71
CA TYR A 45 19.45 -5.29 26.24
C TYR A 45 18.04 -5.52 26.80
N ARG A 46 17.52 -6.75 26.69
CA ARG A 46 16.19 -7.12 27.21
C ARG A 46 16.09 -6.91 28.72
N THR A 47 17.10 -7.32 29.48
CA THR A 47 17.14 -7.15 30.94
C THR A 47 17.09 -5.67 31.32
N LEU A 48 17.87 -4.84 30.63
CA LEU A 48 17.89 -3.40 30.87
C LEU A 48 16.58 -2.71 30.49
N PHE A 49 15.95 -3.15 29.39
CA PHE A 49 14.64 -2.67 28.98
C PHE A 49 13.61 -2.85 30.09
N PHE A 50 13.41 -4.08 30.58
CA PHE A 50 12.42 -4.33 31.64
C PHE A 50 12.75 -3.59 32.94
N ARG A 51 14.04 -3.45 33.26
CA ARG A 51 14.48 -2.64 34.40
C ARG A 51 14.12 -1.16 34.25
N TYR A 52 14.33 -0.57 33.08
CA TYR A 52 13.97 0.83 32.82
C TYR A 52 12.45 1.03 32.75
N MET A 53 11.72 0.10 32.16
CA MET A 53 10.26 0.10 32.14
C MET A 53 9.68 0.03 33.57
N ALA A 54 10.26 -0.79 34.45
CA ALA A 54 9.85 -0.87 35.87
C ALA A 54 10.16 0.42 36.66
N GLN A 55 11.11 1.24 36.19
CA GLN A 55 11.45 2.54 36.77
C GLN A 55 10.70 3.70 36.08
N SER A 56 9.73 3.41 35.21
CA SER A 56 9.01 4.39 34.39
C SER A 56 9.92 5.27 33.50
N LYS A 57 11.13 4.80 33.20
CA LYS A 57 12.10 5.44 32.29
C LYS A 57 11.86 5.02 30.84
N HIS A 58 10.67 5.33 30.34
CA HIS A 58 10.19 4.84 29.04
C HIS A 58 10.99 5.40 27.86
N ALA A 59 11.37 6.68 27.93
CA ALA A 59 12.15 7.34 26.89
C ALA A 59 13.55 6.72 26.75
N GLU A 60 14.24 6.51 27.87
CA GLU A 60 15.57 5.89 27.91
C GLU A 60 15.53 4.42 27.49
N ALA A 61 14.49 3.69 27.89
CA ALA A 61 14.26 2.31 27.44
C ALA A 61 14.11 2.27 25.92
N ARG A 62 13.28 3.16 25.35
CA ARG A 62 13.03 3.24 23.91
C ARG A 62 14.28 3.61 23.13
N GLU A 63 15.03 4.61 23.59
CA GLU A 63 16.27 5.04 22.95
C GLU A 63 17.30 3.90 22.93
N LEU A 64 17.49 3.21 24.07
CA LEU A 64 18.41 2.08 24.18
C LEU A 64 18.00 0.91 23.26
N MET A 65 16.70 0.58 23.17
CA MET A 65 16.23 -0.49 22.28
C MET A 65 16.39 -0.10 20.82
N CYS A 66 16.13 1.16 20.46
CA CYS A 66 16.28 1.64 19.10
C CYS A 66 17.76 1.63 18.66
N SER A 67 18.67 2.14 19.51
CA SER A 67 20.11 2.12 19.19
C SER A 67 20.65 0.68 19.13
N GLY A 68 20.20 -0.19 20.04
CA GLY A 68 20.52 -1.62 20.03
C GLY A 68 20.01 -2.33 18.78
N ALA A 69 18.77 -2.10 18.36
CA ALA A 69 18.20 -2.70 17.15
C ALA A 69 19.01 -2.31 15.90
N LEU A 70 19.33 -1.02 15.75
CA LEU A 70 20.16 -0.54 14.64
C LEU A 70 21.54 -1.19 14.61
N LEU A 71 22.15 -1.41 15.78
CA LEU A 71 23.42 -2.10 15.90
C LEU A 71 23.31 -3.58 15.52
N PHE A 72 22.29 -4.31 15.98
CA PHE A 72 22.10 -5.70 15.56
C PHE A 72 21.83 -5.81 14.05
N PHE A 73 21.10 -4.87 13.45
CA PHE A 73 20.93 -4.81 12.00
C PHE A 73 22.27 -4.63 11.26
N SER A 74 23.19 -3.79 11.76
CA SER A 74 24.49 -3.59 11.10
C SER A 74 25.40 -4.83 11.15
N HIS A 75 25.17 -5.74 12.10
CA HIS A 75 25.87 -7.04 12.20
C HIS A 75 25.08 -8.20 11.57
N GLY A 76 23.98 -7.93 10.85
CA GLY A 76 23.17 -8.96 10.20
C GLY A 76 22.33 -9.83 11.16
N GLN A 77 22.24 -9.47 12.44
CA GLN A 77 21.48 -10.21 13.45
C GLN A 77 19.99 -9.82 13.42
N GLN A 78 19.30 -10.28 12.38
CA GLN A 78 17.90 -9.91 12.07
C GLN A 78 16.93 -10.23 13.22
N ASN A 79 17.01 -11.43 13.80
CA ASN A 79 16.06 -11.87 14.84
C ASN A 79 16.18 -11.03 16.12
N SER A 80 17.39 -10.78 16.60
CA SER A 80 17.63 -9.92 17.77
C SER A 80 17.21 -8.48 17.50
N ALA A 81 17.53 -7.94 16.32
CA ALA A 81 17.12 -6.60 15.94
C ALA A 81 15.59 -6.44 15.86
N ALA A 82 14.89 -7.43 15.31
CA ALA A 82 13.43 -7.44 15.22
C ALA A 82 12.77 -7.53 16.61
N ASP A 83 13.29 -8.37 17.51
CA ASP A 83 12.82 -8.44 18.90
C ASP A 83 12.99 -7.08 19.62
N LEU A 84 14.16 -6.46 19.52
CA LEU A 84 14.38 -5.13 20.12
C LEU A 84 13.46 -4.06 19.49
N SER A 85 13.19 -4.14 18.19
CA SER A 85 12.25 -3.26 17.50
C SER A 85 10.81 -3.42 18.03
N MET A 86 10.42 -4.64 18.41
CA MET A 86 9.13 -4.87 19.07
C MET A 86 9.08 -4.29 20.49
N LEU A 87 10.21 -4.27 21.22
CA LEU A 87 10.30 -3.62 22.53
C LEU A 87 10.23 -2.09 22.43
N VAL A 88 10.72 -1.49 21.33
CA VAL A 88 10.49 -0.06 21.03
C VAL A 88 8.99 0.24 21.00
N LEU A 89 8.20 -0.56 20.28
CA LEU A 89 6.74 -0.42 20.21
C LEU A 89 6.07 -0.67 21.56
N GLU A 90 6.52 -1.66 22.33
CA GLU A 90 5.99 -1.92 23.67
C GLU A 90 6.18 -0.72 24.61
N SER A 91 7.33 -0.05 24.55
CA SER A 91 7.56 1.17 25.33
C SER A 91 6.61 2.29 24.92
N LEU A 92 6.43 2.48 23.61
CA LEU A 92 5.51 3.49 23.06
C LEU A 92 4.06 3.29 23.50
N GLU A 93 3.61 2.03 23.50
CA GLU A 93 2.26 1.65 23.94
C GLU A 93 2.07 1.86 25.44
N LYS A 94 3.00 1.38 26.28
CA LYS A 94 2.90 1.48 27.74
C LYS A 94 3.00 2.90 28.28
N ALA A 95 3.76 3.75 27.61
CA ALA A 95 3.88 5.15 27.97
C ALA A 95 2.80 6.04 27.32
N GLU A 96 1.85 5.45 26.60
CA GLU A 96 0.76 6.15 25.88
C GLU A 96 1.28 7.32 25.04
N VAL A 97 2.42 7.12 24.38
CA VAL A 97 3.13 8.19 23.68
C VAL A 97 2.33 8.62 22.45
N GLU A 98 2.10 9.91 22.33
CA GLU A 98 1.48 10.51 21.15
C GLU A 98 2.33 10.31 19.89
N VAL A 99 1.66 10.28 18.75
CA VAL A 99 2.31 10.09 17.46
C VAL A 99 3.04 11.36 17.06
N VAL A 100 4.37 11.30 17.03
CA VAL A 100 5.26 12.37 16.57
C VAL A 100 6.02 11.92 15.33
N GLU A 101 6.29 12.82 14.40
CA GLU A 101 6.95 12.50 13.11
C GLU A 101 8.30 11.78 13.28
N GLU A 102 9.14 12.23 14.22
CA GLU A 102 10.44 11.59 14.51
C GLU A 102 10.30 10.10 14.88
N LEU A 103 9.23 9.74 15.61
CA LEU A 103 8.96 8.36 15.98
C LEU A 103 8.53 7.53 14.77
N LEU A 104 7.72 8.12 13.88
CA LEU A 104 7.31 7.47 12.64
C LEU A 104 8.50 7.20 11.72
N GLU A 105 9.42 8.16 11.60
CA GLU A 105 10.66 8.02 10.83
C GLU A 105 11.56 6.94 11.43
N SER A 106 11.70 6.92 12.76
CA SER A 106 12.47 5.89 13.46
C SER A 106 11.90 4.49 13.22
N LEU A 107 10.58 4.30 13.37
CA LEU A 107 9.92 3.01 13.09
C LEU A 107 10.06 2.60 11.62
N ALA A 108 9.91 3.55 10.68
CA ALA A 108 10.10 3.29 9.26
C ALA A 108 11.55 2.90 8.93
N LYS A 109 12.53 3.50 9.61
CA LYS A 109 13.94 3.13 9.49
C LYS A 109 14.17 1.69 9.97
N LEU A 110 13.64 1.31 11.13
CA LEU A 110 13.72 -0.07 11.61
C LEU A 110 13.09 -1.04 10.60
N PHE A 111 11.89 -0.74 10.10
CA PHE A 111 11.23 -1.52 9.05
C PHE A 111 12.09 -1.70 7.79
N SER A 112 12.78 -0.64 7.34
CA SER A 112 13.63 -0.70 6.14
C SER A 112 14.86 -1.60 6.27
N LEU A 113 15.26 -1.93 7.51
CA LEU A 113 16.41 -2.78 7.80
C LEU A 113 16.02 -4.26 8.06
N MET A 114 14.73 -4.52 8.27
CA MET A 114 14.21 -5.87 8.46
C MET A 114 14.19 -6.64 7.14
N ASP A 115 14.48 -7.95 7.18
CA ASP A 115 14.35 -8.83 6.03
C ASP A 115 12.92 -8.79 5.44
N PRO A 116 12.74 -8.46 4.14
CA PRO A 116 11.44 -8.44 3.46
C PRO A 116 10.62 -9.73 3.58
N ASN A 117 11.27 -10.88 3.76
CA ASN A 117 10.62 -12.19 3.82
C ASN A 117 10.33 -12.67 5.25
N SER A 118 10.72 -11.89 6.26
CA SER A 118 10.56 -12.28 7.66
C SER A 118 9.11 -12.11 8.15
N PRO A 119 8.56 -13.09 8.89
CA PRO A 119 7.25 -12.93 9.54
C PRO A 119 7.28 -11.83 10.61
N GLU A 120 8.44 -11.59 11.23
CA GLU A 120 8.64 -10.52 12.22
C GLU A 120 8.37 -9.14 11.62
N ARG A 121 8.75 -8.90 10.35
CA ARG A 121 8.48 -7.63 9.65
C ARG A 121 6.97 -7.38 9.49
N VAL A 122 6.19 -8.41 9.19
CA VAL A 122 4.72 -8.32 9.10
C VAL A 122 4.11 -8.00 10.48
N ALA A 123 4.57 -8.70 11.52
CA ALA A 123 4.12 -8.46 12.89
C ALA A 123 4.45 -7.04 13.37
N PHE A 124 5.67 -6.56 13.06
CA PHE A 124 6.12 -5.20 13.38
C PHE A 124 5.25 -4.14 12.70
N VAL A 125 5.00 -4.25 11.39
CA VAL A 125 4.14 -3.30 10.66
C VAL A 125 2.74 -3.26 11.25
N SER A 126 2.13 -4.42 11.51
CA SER A 126 0.79 -4.51 12.09
C SER A 126 0.71 -3.80 13.45
N ARG A 127 1.68 -4.05 14.34
CA ARG A 127 1.74 -3.42 15.66
C ARG A 127 2.03 -1.92 15.57
N ALA A 128 2.96 -1.50 14.71
CA ALA A 128 3.31 -0.10 14.50
C ALA A 128 2.12 0.71 13.95
N LEU A 129 1.38 0.17 12.97
CA LEU A 129 0.18 0.81 12.45
C LEU A 129 -0.90 0.93 13.52
N LYS A 130 -1.13 -0.13 14.30
CA LYS A 130 -2.08 -0.11 15.42
C LYS A 130 -1.72 0.98 16.44
N TRP A 131 -0.46 1.05 16.88
CA TRP A 131 0.01 2.11 17.78
C TRP A 131 -0.21 3.50 17.15
N SER A 132 0.19 3.69 15.89
CA SER A 132 0.07 4.98 15.19
C SER A 132 -1.37 5.46 14.98
N SER A 133 -2.36 4.57 15.13
CA SER A 133 -3.78 4.94 15.02
C SER A 133 -4.29 5.73 16.23
N GLY A 134 -3.57 5.73 17.35
CA GLY A 134 -3.94 6.45 18.58
C GLY A 134 -5.33 6.07 19.11
N GLY A 135 -5.81 4.86 18.83
CA GLY A 135 -7.15 4.40 19.24
C GLY A 135 -8.32 4.97 18.44
N SER A 136 -8.06 5.78 17.40
CA SER A 136 -9.10 6.48 16.62
C SER A 136 -9.94 5.60 15.68
N GLY A 137 -9.78 4.27 15.73
CA GLY A 137 -10.42 3.33 14.81
C GLY A 137 -9.96 3.44 13.34
N LYS A 138 -8.99 4.32 13.06
CA LYS A 138 -8.35 4.48 11.74
C LYS A 138 -7.34 3.36 11.49
N LEU A 139 -7.08 3.07 10.21
CA LEU A 139 -6.17 1.99 9.78
C LEU A 139 -4.66 2.30 9.96
N GLY A 140 -4.30 3.27 10.81
CA GLY A 140 -2.94 3.74 11.03
C GLY A 140 -2.73 5.21 10.63
N HIS A 141 -1.57 5.78 10.98
CA HIS A 141 -1.24 7.16 10.65
C HIS A 141 -0.82 7.30 9.18
N PRO A 142 -1.38 8.26 8.40
CA PRO A 142 -1.07 8.40 6.96
C PRO A 142 0.41 8.61 6.66
N ARG A 143 1.14 9.32 7.53
CA ARG A 143 2.59 9.52 7.39
C ARG A 143 3.39 8.22 7.53
N LEU A 144 3.00 7.33 8.44
CA LEU A 144 3.66 6.03 8.58
C LEU A 144 3.40 5.18 7.33
N HIS A 145 2.16 5.15 6.85
CA HIS A 145 1.83 4.50 5.58
C HIS A 145 2.68 5.04 4.42
N GLN A 146 2.87 6.36 4.32
CA GLN A 146 3.72 6.96 3.28
C GLN A 146 5.16 6.45 3.34
N LEU A 147 5.76 6.40 4.54
CA LEU A 147 7.14 5.96 4.72
C LEU A 147 7.30 4.46 4.38
N LEU A 148 6.37 3.62 4.85
CA LEU A 148 6.34 2.19 4.52
C LEU A 148 6.18 1.97 3.01
N ALA A 149 5.28 2.72 2.36
CA ALA A 149 5.02 2.61 0.93
C ALA A 149 6.26 2.93 0.09
N ARG A 150 7.01 3.97 0.46
CA ARG A 150 8.25 4.37 -0.21
C ARG A 150 9.35 3.32 -0.06
N THR A 151 9.50 2.73 1.12
CA THR A 151 10.45 1.63 1.35
C THR A 151 10.08 0.41 0.51
N LEU A 152 8.81 -0.01 0.53
CA LEU A 152 8.31 -1.14 -0.26
C LEU A 152 8.44 -0.92 -1.77
N TRP A 153 8.28 0.33 -2.23
CA TRP A 153 8.50 0.70 -3.63
C TRP A 153 9.97 0.51 -4.02
N LYS A 154 10.92 0.99 -3.21
CA LYS A 154 12.36 0.76 -3.44
C LYS A 154 12.72 -0.73 -3.48
N GLU A 155 12.01 -1.56 -2.71
CA GLU A 155 12.14 -3.03 -2.70
C GLU A 155 11.41 -3.72 -3.86
N GLN A 156 10.78 -2.97 -4.78
CA GLN A 156 9.95 -3.46 -5.88
C GLN A 156 8.76 -4.34 -5.42
N ASN A 157 8.34 -4.21 -4.16
CA ASN A 157 7.12 -4.82 -3.65
C ASN A 157 5.91 -3.93 -3.92
N TYR A 158 5.55 -3.83 -5.21
CA TYR A 158 4.51 -2.92 -5.68
C TYR A 158 3.12 -3.21 -5.08
N CYS A 159 2.77 -4.50 -4.88
CA CYS A 159 1.46 -4.88 -4.34
C CYS A 159 1.27 -4.27 -2.93
N GLU A 160 2.25 -4.44 -2.04
CA GLU A 160 2.17 -3.88 -0.68
C GLU A 160 2.40 -2.37 -0.67
N SER A 161 3.33 -1.86 -1.49
CA SER A 161 3.56 -0.42 -1.63
C SER A 161 2.28 0.32 -2.01
N ARG A 162 1.51 -0.19 -2.98
CA ARG A 162 0.22 0.35 -3.41
C ARG A 162 -0.80 0.38 -2.27
N TYR A 163 -0.88 -0.69 -1.46
CA TYR A 163 -1.75 -0.73 -0.29
C TYR A 163 -1.42 0.39 0.70
N HIS A 164 -0.14 0.58 1.02
CA HIS A 164 0.26 1.64 1.94
C HIS A 164 0.10 3.04 1.33
N PHE A 165 0.42 3.25 0.05
CA PHE A 165 0.18 4.54 -0.62
C PHE A 165 -1.30 4.94 -0.61
N LEU A 166 -2.21 3.97 -0.78
CA LEU A 166 -3.65 4.21 -0.75
C LEU A 166 -4.14 4.75 0.62
N HIS A 167 -3.49 4.34 1.71
CA HIS A 167 -3.79 4.80 3.07
C HIS A 167 -2.92 5.99 3.51
N SER A 168 -2.07 6.48 2.61
CA SER A 168 -1.28 7.69 2.81
C SER A 168 -1.98 8.93 2.25
N SER A 169 -1.38 10.09 2.45
CA SER A 169 -1.78 11.34 1.79
C SER A 169 -0.90 11.67 0.57
N ASP A 170 -0.03 10.74 0.14
CA ASP A 170 0.97 10.95 -0.92
C ASP A 170 0.46 10.46 -2.29
N GLY A 171 -0.41 11.26 -2.91
CA GLY A 171 -0.95 10.95 -4.24
C GLY A 171 0.12 11.01 -5.35
N GLU A 172 1.13 11.86 -5.20
CA GLU A 172 2.20 12.00 -6.20
C GLU A 172 3.15 10.79 -6.17
N GLY A 173 3.60 10.39 -4.97
CA GLY A 173 4.40 9.18 -4.78
C GLY A 173 3.66 7.93 -5.27
N CYS A 174 2.36 7.83 -5.00
CA CYS A 174 1.52 6.76 -5.51
C CYS A 174 1.50 6.73 -7.05
N ALA A 175 1.31 7.88 -7.70
CA ALA A 175 1.31 7.95 -9.17
C ALA A 175 2.65 7.53 -9.77
N ASN A 176 3.76 8.04 -9.24
CA ASN A 176 5.10 7.69 -9.72
C ASN A 176 5.36 6.18 -9.59
N MET A 177 5.02 5.61 -8.43
CA MET A 177 5.11 4.16 -8.21
C MET A 177 4.22 3.39 -9.19
N LEU A 178 2.99 3.84 -9.44
CA LEU A 178 2.08 3.18 -10.39
C LEU A 178 2.59 3.25 -11.82
N VAL A 179 3.26 4.33 -12.25
CA VAL A 179 3.87 4.42 -13.59
C VAL A 179 4.99 3.39 -13.73
N GLU A 180 5.86 3.26 -12.73
CA GLU A 180 6.90 2.23 -12.72
C GLU A 180 6.27 0.83 -12.70
N TYR A 181 5.25 0.62 -11.87
CA TYR A 181 4.59 -0.67 -11.75
C TYR A 181 3.88 -1.08 -13.05
N SER A 182 3.17 -0.17 -13.71
CA SER A 182 2.46 -0.45 -14.96
C SER A 182 3.41 -0.75 -16.11
N THR A 183 4.52 -0.01 -16.20
CA THR A 183 5.53 -0.21 -17.24
C THR A 183 6.36 -1.47 -17.01
N ALA A 184 6.69 -1.80 -15.76
CA ALA A 184 7.53 -2.95 -15.43
C ALA A 184 6.77 -4.29 -15.40
N ARG A 185 5.50 -4.29 -14.94
CA ARG A 185 4.75 -5.53 -14.66
C ARG A 185 3.37 -5.60 -15.33
N GLY A 186 2.82 -4.49 -15.81
CA GLY A 186 1.47 -4.43 -16.40
C GLY A 186 1.42 -4.78 -17.89
N PHE A 187 0.23 -5.08 -18.39
CA PHE A 187 -0.01 -5.19 -19.83
C PHE A 187 -0.30 -3.81 -20.43
N ARG A 188 0.06 -3.61 -21.72
CA ARG A 188 -0.17 -2.35 -22.44
C ARG A 188 -1.65 -1.96 -22.50
N SER A 189 -2.54 -2.96 -22.52
CA SER A 189 -3.99 -2.79 -22.52
C SER A 189 -4.57 -2.38 -21.17
N GLU A 190 -3.77 -2.28 -20.12
CA GLU A 190 -4.26 -2.00 -18.75
C GLU A 190 -3.71 -0.69 -18.17
N VAL A 191 -2.95 0.08 -18.95
CA VAL A 191 -2.33 1.34 -18.51
C VAL A 191 -3.35 2.29 -17.87
N ASP A 192 -4.52 2.46 -18.49
CA ASP A 192 -5.60 3.27 -17.95
C ASP A 192 -6.31 2.63 -16.74
N MET A 193 -6.28 1.30 -16.63
CA MET A 193 -6.89 0.55 -15.53
C MET A 193 -6.13 0.71 -14.20
N PHE A 194 -4.80 0.84 -14.24
CA PHE A 194 -3.99 1.09 -13.03
C PHE A 194 -4.43 2.35 -12.30
N VAL A 195 -4.51 3.47 -13.03
CA VAL A 195 -4.91 4.75 -12.46
C VAL A 195 -6.40 4.77 -12.13
N ALA A 196 -7.26 4.13 -12.93
CA ALA A 196 -8.68 3.98 -12.61
C ALA A 196 -8.88 3.30 -11.25
N GLN A 197 -8.21 2.18 -11.03
CA GLN A 197 -8.31 1.45 -9.77
C GLN A 197 -7.82 2.29 -8.58
N ALA A 198 -6.73 3.03 -8.74
CA ALA A 198 -6.20 3.88 -7.68
C ALA A 198 -7.15 5.05 -7.35
N VAL A 199 -7.62 5.78 -8.37
CA VAL A 199 -8.54 6.92 -8.22
C VAL A 199 -9.83 6.47 -7.54
N LEU A 200 -10.46 5.40 -8.02
CA LEU A 200 -11.71 4.90 -7.46
C LEU A 200 -11.54 4.47 -5.99
N GLN A 201 -10.43 3.81 -5.65
CA GLN A 201 -10.15 3.40 -4.27
C GLN A 201 -9.87 4.59 -3.35
N PHE A 202 -9.15 5.62 -3.81
CA PHE A 202 -8.97 6.85 -3.03
C PHE A 202 -10.30 7.56 -2.76
N LEU A 203 -11.20 7.59 -3.75
CA LEU A 203 -12.54 8.13 -3.60
C LEU A 203 -13.38 7.31 -2.59
N CYS A 204 -13.27 5.97 -2.59
CA CYS A 204 -13.90 5.12 -1.57
C CYS A 204 -13.39 5.41 -0.13
N LEU A 205 -12.17 5.93 0.01
CA LEU A 205 -11.59 6.38 1.28
C LEU A 205 -11.91 7.86 1.61
N LYS A 206 -12.81 8.49 0.84
CA LYS A 206 -13.14 9.92 0.92
C LYS A 206 -11.94 10.86 0.70
N ASN A 207 -10.86 10.37 0.09
CA ASN A 207 -9.66 11.16 -0.18
C ASN A 207 -9.67 11.74 -1.60
N LYS A 208 -10.47 12.79 -1.81
CA LYS A 208 -10.59 13.48 -3.12
C LYS A 208 -9.26 14.10 -3.57
N SER A 209 -8.51 14.68 -2.63
CA SER A 209 -7.26 15.39 -2.91
C SER A 209 -6.22 14.45 -3.52
N SER A 210 -5.91 13.33 -2.85
CA SER A 210 -4.96 12.35 -3.39
C SER A 210 -5.50 11.67 -4.66
N ALA A 211 -6.81 11.47 -4.80
CA ALA A 211 -7.42 10.95 -6.03
C ALA A 211 -7.16 11.87 -7.24
N SER A 212 -7.29 13.19 -7.06
CA SER A 212 -6.98 14.15 -8.13
C SER A 212 -5.48 14.19 -8.43
N VAL A 213 -4.63 14.24 -7.40
CA VAL A 213 -3.16 14.31 -7.57
C VAL A 213 -2.64 13.05 -8.25
N VAL A 214 -3.13 11.87 -7.89
CA VAL A 214 -2.68 10.61 -8.52
C VAL A 214 -3.08 10.57 -9.99
N PHE A 215 -4.30 10.99 -10.33
CA PHE A 215 -4.78 11.03 -11.71
C PHE A 215 -3.93 11.97 -12.57
N THR A 216 -3.76 13.22 -12.11
CA THR A 216 -3.02 14.23 -12.86
C THR A 216 -1.54 13.86 -13.01
N THR A 217 -0.90 13.39 -11.94
CA THR A 217 0.52 13.01 -11.98
C THR A 217 0.74 11.79 -12.88
N TYR A 218 -0.12 10.76 -12.77
CA TYR A 218 0.03 9.54 -13.57
C TYR A 218 -0.15 9.82 -15.06
N THR A 219 -1.22 10.52 -15.44
CA THR A 219 -1.50 10.83 -16.85
C THR A 219 -0.44 11.73 -17.49
N ARG A 220 0.18 12.63 -16.71
CA ARG A 220 1.29 13.47 -17.20
C ARG A 220 2.62 12.73 -17.33
N LYS A 221 2.91 11.77 -16.46
CA LYS A 221 4.23 11.10 -16.39
C LYS A 221 4.27 9.75 -17.12
N HIS A 222 3.13 9.12 -17.42
CA HIS A 222 3.12 7.81 -18.03
C HIS A 222 3.51 7.87 -19.52
N PRO A 223 4.53 7.13 -19.99
CA PRO A 223 5.07 7.27 -21.35
C PRO A 223 4.09 6.86 -22.46
N SER A 224 3.12 5.99 -22.16
CA SER A 224 2.11 5.51 -23.11
C SER A 224 0.82 6.33 -23.12
N ILE A 225 0.74 7.42 -22.36
CA ILE A 225 -0.44 8.30 -22.31
C ILE A 225 -0.08 9.62 -23.00
N GLU A 226 -0.86 9.98 -24.00
CA GLU A 226 -0.72 11.27 -24.67
C GLU A 226 -1.29 12.40 -23.81
N SER A 227 -0.87 13.63 -24.10
CA SER A 227 -1.37 14.81 -23.37
C SER A 227 -2.88 14.93 -23.53
N GLY A 228 -3.55 15.21 -22.41
CA GLY A 228 -4.99 15.46 -22.33
C GLY A 228 -5.30 16.22 -21.04
N PRO A 229 -6.59 16.42 -20.71
CA PRO A 229 -7.79 16.01 -21.45
C PRO A 229 -8.09 16.88 -22.70
N PRO A 230 -8.86 16.38 -23.70
CA PRO A 230 -9.43 15.03 -23.76
C PRO A 230 -8.38 13.96 -24.09
N PHE A 231 -8.51 12.79 -23.49
CA PHE A 231 -7.65 11.63 -23.73
C PHE A 231 -8.23 10.73 -24.81
N VAL A 232 -7.38 9.97 -25.51
CA VAL A 232 -7.82 8.94 -26.46
C VAL A 232 -8.57 7.80 -25.76
N GLN A 233 -8.16 7.46 -24.54
CA GLN A 233 -8.74 6.39 -23.74
C GLN A 233 -10.03 6.85 -23.06
N PRO A 234 -11.19 6.25 -23.37
CA PRO A 234 -12.47 6.67 -22.77
C PRO A 234 -12.50 6.53 -21.25
N LEU A 235 -11.81 5.53 -20.68
CA LEU A 235 -11.73 5.34 -19.24
C LEU A 235 -11.04 6.51 -18.52
N LEU A 236 -10.01 7.11 -19.13
CA LEU A 236 -9.33 8.28 -18.55
C LEU A 236 -10.24 9.52 -18.57
N ASN A 237 -11.01 9.72 -19.65
CA ASN A 237 -12.01 10.79 -19.72
C ASN A 237 -13.11 10.59 -18.66
N PHE A 238 -13.58 9.35 -18.47
CA PHE A 238 -14.51 9.03 -17.40
C PHE A 238 -13.95 9.43 -16.03
N LEU A 239 -12.72 9.06 -15.69
CA LEU A 239 -12.11 9.43 -14.41
C LEU A 239 -11.97 10.94 -14.24
N TRP A 240 -11.57 11.65 -15.30
CA TRP A 240 -11.47 13.11 -15.28
C TRP A 240 -12.83 13.75 -14.96
N PHE A 241 -13.88 13.37 -15.67
CA PHE A 241 -15.23 13.88 -15.41
C PHE A 241 -15.78 13.42 -14.06
N LEU A 242 -15.47 12.20 -13.62
CA LEU A 242 -15.85 11.70 -12.31
C LEU A 242 -15.26 12.57 -11.19
N LEU A 243 -13.98 12.91 -11.28
CA LEU A 243 -13.31 13.78 -10.31
C LEU A 243 -13.99 15.16 -10.26
N LEU A 244 -14.31 15.76 -11.42
CA LEU A 244 -15.05 17.03 -11.49
C LEU A 244 -16.47 16.92 -10.89
N ALA A 245 -17.17 15.82 -11.15
CA ALA A 245 -18.52 15.59 -10.62
C ALA A 245 -18.53 15.40 -9.10
N VAL A 246 -17.54 14.68 -8.56
CA VAL A 246 -17.37 14.45 -7.12
C VAL A 246 -16.94 15.74 -6.40
N ASP A 247 -16.11 16.57 -7.01
CA ASP A 247 -15.72 17.86 -6.44
C ASP A 247 -16.92 18.83 -6.41
N GLY A 248 -17.65 18.92 -7.52
CA GLY A 248 -18.84 19.77 -7.65
C GLY A 248 -20.14 19.23 -7.02
N GLY A 249 -20.14 18.02 -6.45
CA GLY A 249 -21.33 17.41 -5.84
C GLY A 249 -22.51 17.15 -6.80
N LYS A 250 -22.24 16.97 -8.10
CA LYS A 250 -23.27 16.87 -9.14
C LYS A 250 -23.72 15.42 -9.38
N LEU A 251 -24.71 14.95 -8.62
CA LEU A 251 -25.24 13.58 -8.74
C LEU A 251 -25.75 13.23 -10.16
N THR A 252 -26.46 14.15 -10.81
CA THR A 252 -26.99 13.93 -12.18
C THR A 252 -25.86 13.64 -13.18
N VAL A 253 -24.76 14.38 -13.08
CA VAL A 253 -23.56 14.19 -13.89
C VAL A 253 -22.94 12.83 -13.60
N PHE A 254 -22.79 12.46 -12.31
CA PHE A 254 -22.27 11.16 -11.91
C PHE A 254 -23.07 9.99 -12.49
N THR A 255 -24.40 10.03 -12.41
CA THR A 255 -25.28 8.97 -12.94
C THR A 255 -25.11 8.82 -14.45
N VAL A 256 -25.16 9.92 -15.20
CA VAL A 256 -24.99 9.90 -16.67
C VAL A 256 -23.61 9.37 -17.05
N LEU A 257 -22.54 9.76 -16.34
CA LEU A 257 -21.19 9.24 -16.60
C LEU A 257 -21.12 7.72 -16.41
N CYS A 258 -21.69 7.21 -15.31
CA CYS A 258 -21.71 5.78 -15.03
C CYS A 258 -22.46 4.99 -16.11
N GLU A 259 -23.54 5.53 -16.68
CA GLU A 259 -24.31 4.90 -17.75
C GLU A 259 -23.57 4.92 -19.10
N GLN A 260 -23.04 6.08 -19.50
CA GLN A 260 -22.41 6.25 -20.81
C GLN A 260 -21.09 5.48 -20.94
N TYR A 261 -20.32 5.36 -19.86
CA TYR A 261 -19.02 4.69 -19.86
C TYR A 261 -19.06 3.21 -19.45
N GLN A 262 -20.25 2.59 -19.38
CA GLN A 262 -20.42 1.17 -19.05
C GLN A 262 -19.47 0.22 -19.82
N PRO A 263 -19.23 0.36 -21.14
CA PRO A 263 -18.29 -0.51 -21.85
C PRO A 263 -16.86 -0.46 -21.31
N SER A 264 -16.42 0.72 -20.86
CA SER A 264 -15.10 0.90 -20.22
C SER A 264 -15.09 0.40 -18.78
N LEU A 265 -16.18 0.60 -18.04
CA LEU A 265 -16.30 0.20 -16.64
C LEU A 265 -16.37 -1.32 -16.45
N ARG A 266 -16.95 -2.05 -17.40
CA ARG A 266 -17.05 -3.52 -17.35
C ARG A 266 -15.72 -4.25 -17.54
N ARG A 267 -14.64 -3.54 -17.87
CA ARG A 267 -13.28 -4.12 -17.97
C ARG A 267 -12.76 -4.63 -16.63
N ASP A 268 -13.18 -4.02 -15.52
CA ASP A 268 -12.92 -4.52 -14.16
C ASP A 268 -14.26 -4.60 -13.40
N PRO A 269 -14.73 -5.80 -13.02
CA PRO A 269 -15.97 -5.97 -12.27
C PRO A 269 -16.05 -5.12 -11.00
N MET A 270 -14.92 -4.85 -10.34
CA MET A 270 -14.86 -4.08 -9.09
C MET A 270 -15.19 -2.60 -9.28
N TYR A 271 -15.08 -2.05 -10.50
CA TYR A 271 -15.33 -0.62 -10.71
C TYR A 271 -16.77 -0.24 -10.39
N ASN A 272 -17.75 -1.08 -10.72
CA ASN A 272 -19.14 -0.81 -10.37
C ASN A 272 -19.36 -0.83 -8.85
N GLU A 273 -18.71 -1.74 -8.12
CA GLU A 273 -18.78 -1.77 -6.65
C GLU A 273 -18.16 -0.52 -6.03
N TYR A 274 -17.03 -0.06 -6.56
CA TYR A 274 -16.42 1.20 -6.12
C TYR A 274 -17.32 2.39 -6.42
N LEU A 275 -17.91 2.45 -7.61
CA LEU A 275 -18.81 3.54 -8.00
C LEU A 275 -20.08 3.56 -7.16
N ASP A 276 -20.67 2.41 -6.82
CA ASP A 276 -21.81 2.35 -5.90
C ASP A 276 -21.41 2.89 -4.52
N ARG A 277 -20.20 2.56 -4.03
CA ARG A 277 -19.68 3.11 -2.78
C ARG A 277 -19.43 4.61 -2.86
N ILE A 278 -18.86 5.11 -3.95
CA ILE A 278 -18.67 6.55 -4.21
C ILE A 278 -20.01 7.27 -4.25
N GLY A 279 -21.02 6.67 -4.91
CA GLY A 279 -22.41 7.12 -4.96
C GLY A 279 -22.99 7.37 -3.57
N GLN A 280 -22.83 6.39 -2.68
CA GLN A 280 -23.25 6.51 -1.27
C GLN A 280 -22.49 7.59 -0.52
N LEU A 281 -21.16 7.65 -0.67
CA LEU A 281 -20.29 8.50 0.15
C LEU A 281 -20.37 9.98 -0.20
N PHE A 282 -20.54 10.31 -1.48
CA PHE A 282 -20.51 11.70 -1.95
C PHE A 282 -21.86 12.26 -2.35
N PHE A 283 -22.83 11.41 -2.70
CA PHE A 283 -24.13 11.85 -3.20
C PHE A 283 -25.32 11.28 -2.42
N GLY A 284 -25.10 10.44 -1.41
CA GLY A 284 -26.17 9.90 -0.56
C GLY A 284 -27.09 8.90 -1.27
N VAL A 285 -26.66 8.31 -2.39
CA VAL A 285 -27.44 7.30 -3.12
C VAL A 285 -27.60 6.05 -2.23
N PRO A 286 -28.80 5.46 -2.12
CA PRO A 286 -29.00 4.25 -1.34
C PRO A 286 -28.16 3.09 -1.93
N PRO A 287 -27.67 2.16 -1.09
CA PRO A 287 -26.91 1.02 -1.56
C PRO A 287 -27.76 0.16 -2.51
N LYS A 288 -27.25 -0.13 -3.71
CA LYS A 288 -27.89 -1.07 -4.62
C LYS A 288 -27.89 -2.46 -3.98
N GLN A 289 -29.08 -3.01 -3.80
CA GLN A 289 -29.29 -4.36 -3.29
C GLN A 289 -29.15 -5.36 -4.45
N THR A 290 -27.98 -5.99 -4.69
CA THR A 290 -27.89 -7.29 -5.40
C THR A 290 -26.54 -8.02 -5.29
N SER A 291 -26.66 -9.34 -5.04
CA SER A 291 -25.73 -10.49 -5.19
C SER A 291 -24.24 -10.27 -4.93
N SER A 292 -23.85 -10.46 -3.68
CA SER A 292 -22.45 -10.54 -3.25
C SER A 292 -21.74 -11.74 -3.89
N TYR A 293 -20.87 -11.47 -4.87
CA TYR A 293 -19.85 -12.42 -5.34
C TYR A 293 -18.74 -12.65 -4.29
N GLY A 294 -18.79 -11.94 -3.14
CA GLY A 294 -17.85 -12.06 -2.03
C GLY A 294 -18.25 -13.06 -0.93
N GLY A 295 -19.30 -13.86 -1.13
CA GLY A 295 -19.87 -14.74 -0.10
C GLY A 295 -19.37 -16.19 -0.03
N LEU A 296 -18.52 -16.66 -0.96
CA LEU A 296 -18.22 -18.10 -1.09
C LEU A 296 -16.76 -18.50 -0.80
N LEU A 297 -16.04 -17.75 0.03
CA LEU A 297 -14.73 -18.18 0.56
C LEU A 297 -14.56 -17.71 2.01
N GLY A 298 -15.04 -18.51 2.96
CA GLY A 298 -14.63 -18.43 4.36
C GLY A 298 -15.73 -18.14 5.37
N GLU A 299 -16.74 -19.02 5.48
CA GLU A 299 -17.58 -19.09 6.68
C GLU A 299 -17.21 -20.33 7.50
N GLY A 300 -16.43 -20.07 8.54
CA GLY A 300 -16.05 -21.02 9.57
C GLY A 300 -15.52 -20.27 10.78
N LEU A 301 -16.45 -19.78 11.62
CA LEU A 301 -16.26 -19.28 12.98
C LEU A 301 -15.35 -18.05 13.17
N VAL A 302 -15.95 -16.88 13.42
CA VAL A 302 -15.60 -15.93 14.51
C VAL A 302 -16.64 -14.81 14.54
N GLY A 303 -17.07 -14.47 15.76
CA GLY A 303 -18.31 -13.76 16.07
C GLY A 303 -18.47 -12.31 15.60
N ARG A 304 -19.76 -11.94 15.65
CA ARG A 304 -20.41 -10.63 15.48
C ARG A 304 -19.50 -9.39 15.58
N GLY A 305 -19.43 -8.67 14.46
CA GLY A 305 -18.89 -7.31 14.36
C GLY A 305 -18.92 -6.84 12.89
N ALA A 306 -20.12 -6.58 12.37
CA ALA A 306 -20.31 -6.12 10.99
C ALA A 306 -19.82 -4.68 10.82
N HIS A 307 -18.56 -4.50 10.44
CA HIS A 307 -18.01 -3.29 9.85
C HIS A 307 -17.14 -3.70 8.66
N SER A 308 -17.61 -3.42 7.43
CA SER A 308 -16.84 -3.10 6.21
C SER A 308 -15.61 -3.94 5.81
N ARG A 309 -15.42 -5.18 6.29
CA ARG A 309 -14.24 -6.00 5.94
C ARG A 309 -14.28 -6.62 4.52
N GLY A 310 -15.42 -6.58 3.83
CA GLY A 310 -15.62 -7.27 2.54
C GLY A 310 -15.01 -6.60 1.31
N LEU A 311 -14.75 -5.28 1.32
CA LEU A 311 -14.29 -4.54 0.13
C LEU A 311 -12.77 -4.48 -0.04
N TRP A 312 -12.02 -5.07 0.89
CA TRP A 312 -10.56 -4.94 1.00
C TRP A 312 -9.82 -6.26 0.73
N VAL A 313 -10.50 -7.22 0.09
CA VAL A 313 -9.87 -8.44 -0.41
C VAL A 313 -8.93 -8.03 -1.54
N ARG A 314 -7.63 -8.23 -1.33
CA ARG A 314 -6.55 -8.01 -2.32
C ARG A 314 -7.01 -8.53 -3.70
N PRO A 315 -7.06 -7.69 -4.75
CA PRO A 315 -7.34 -8.19 -6.09
C PRO A 315 -6.24 -9.20 -6.48
N ARG A 316 -6.56 -10.50 -6.43
CA ARG A 316 -5.62 -11.59 -6.79
C ARG A 316 -5.12 -11.48 -8.23
N ALA A 317 -5.86 -10.78 -9.10
CA ALA A 317 -5.64 -10.77 -10.54
C ALA A 317 -4.29 -10.15 -10.98
N TRP A 318 -3.67 -9.28 -10.18
CA TRP A 318 -2.48 -8.52 -10.60
C TRP A 318 -1.17 -8.93 -9.92
N CYS A 319 -1.23 -9.62 -8.79
CA CYS A 319 0.00 -10.12 -8.12
C CYS A 319 0.51 -11.44 -8.74
N ALA A 320 -0.14 -11.98 -9.78
CA ALA A 320 0.35 -13.11 -10.56
C ALA A 320 1.34 -12.66 -11.66
N GLY A 321 2.46 -12.04 -11.27
CA GLY A 321 3.54 -11.64 -12.17
C GLY A 321 4.70 -12.64 -12.17
N ARG A 322 5.12 -13.05 -13.38
CA ARG A 322 6.25 -13.95 -13.74
C ARG A 322 7.24 -14.26 -12.59
N GLY A 323 7.20 -15.50 -12.09
CA GLY A 323 8.23 -16.03 -11.21
C GLY A 323 9.59 -16.03 -11.91
N SER A 324 10.52 -15.24 -11.38
CA SER A 324 11.92 -15.26 -11.79
C SER A 324 12.56 -16.57 -11.32
N ARG A 325 12.83 -17.50 -12.25
CA ARG A 325 13.74 -18.63 -11.98
C ARG A 325 15.15 -18.06 -11.92
N ALA A 326 15.59 -17.64 -10.74
CA ALA A 326 17.01 -17.47 -10.44
C ALA A 326 17.63 -18.84 -10.14
N GLY A 327 18.76 -19.12 -10.78
CA GLY A 327 19.36 -20.43 -10.96
C GLY A 327 19.77 -21.14 -9.66
N ARG A 328 19.50 -22.45 -9.62
CA ARG A 328 20.23 -23.38 -8.77
C ARG A 328 21.45 -23.88 -9.54
N GLY A 329 22.64 -23.50 -9.08
CA GLY A 329 23.90 -24.10 -9.49
C GLY A 329 23.89 -25.59 -9.15
N LEU A 330 24.33 -26.38 -10.12
CA LEU A 330 24.37 -27.84 -10.09
C LEU A 330 25.82 -28.25 -9.79
N GLU A 331 26.13 -28.61 -8.54
CA GLU A 331 27.24 -29.51 -8.25
C GLU A 331 26.73 -30.95 -8.31
N ARG A 332 27.25 -31.76 -9.23
CA ARG A 332 27.23 -33.24 -9.12
C ARG A 332 28.48 -33.83 -9.74
N GLY A 333 29.24 -34.54 -8.91
CA GLY A 333 30.22 -35.54 -9.33
C GLY A 333 29.57 -36.86 -9.75
N LEU A 334 30.15 -37.47 -10.78
CA LEU A 334 30.36 -38.91 -11.07
C LEU A 334 29.28 -39.97 -10.70
N VAL A 335 28.46 -40.38 -11.70
CA VAL A 335 28.39 -41.68 -12.48
C VAL A 335 29.00 -42.96 -11.83
N PRO A 336 28.55 -44.25 -12.10
CA PRO A 336 27.70 -44.80 -13.20
C PRO A 336 26.61 -45.88 -12.91
N ALA A 337 25.79 -46.10 -13.96
CA ALA A 337 25.28 -47.34 -14.59
C ALA A 337 24.25 -48.28 -13.91
N GLY A 338 23.24 -48.65 -14.71
CA GLY A 338 22.37 -49.83 -14.52
C GLY A 338 21.01 -49.66 -15.21
N GLY A 339 20.80 -50.29 -16.37
CA GLY A 339 19.57 -50.18 -17.17
C GLY A 339 18.41 -51.05 -16.68
N LEU A 340 17.22 -50.82 -17.24
CA LEU A 340 16.24 -51.85 -17.68
C LEU A 340 14.94 -51.19 -18.21
N ARG A 341 14.63 -51.56 -19.47
CA ARG A 341 13.34 -51.78 -20.16
C ARG A 341 12.07 -50.98 -19.82
N ALA A 342 11.48 -50.45 -20.90
CA ALA A 342 10.07 -50.05 -21.05
C ALA A 342 9.10 -51.28 -21.01
N PRO A 343 7.78 -51.03 -20.93
CA PRO A 343 7.00 -51.11 -22.17
C PRO A 343 5.92 -50.02 -22.37
N SER A 344 5.46 -50.01 -23.62
CA SER A 344 4.54 -49.18 -24.39
C SER A 344 3.05 -49.22 -24.00
N CYS A 345 2.29 -48.16 -24.37
CA CYS A 345 1.06 -48.27 -25.18
C CYS A 345 0.63 -46.90 -25.77
N PHE A 346 0.04 -46.96 -26.97
CA PHE A 346 -0.14 -45.94 -28.03
C PHE A 346 -1.55 -45.26 -27.96
N PRO A 347 -2.01 -44.38 -28.90
CA PRO A 347 -2.58 -43.04 -28.65
C PRO A 347 -3.97 -42.84 -29.30
N LEU A 348 -4.37 -41.57 -29.55
CA LEU A 348 -5.44 -40.99 -30.42
C LEU A 348 -6.36 -40.05 -29.59
N ARG A 349 -6.80 -38.87 -30.02
CA ARG A 349 -7.04 -38.30 -31.36
C ARG A 349 -7.16 -36.77 -31.25
N VAL A 350 -6.66 -36.03 -32.23
CA VAL A 350 -6.89 -34.59 -32.46
C VAL A 350 -7.98 -34.45 -33.53
N PRO A 351 -8.93 -33.51 -33.43
CA PRO A 351 -9.73 -33.08 -34.58
C PRO A 351 -9.15 -31.79 -35.20
N GLN A 352 -8.86 -31.86 -36.50
CA GLN A 352 -8.75 -30.70 -37.40
C GLN A 352 -10.13 -30.08 -37.62
N ALA A 353 -10.21 -28.75 -37.70
CA ALA A 353 -11.31 -28.05 -38.36
C ALA A 353 -10.75 -26.90 -39.20
N GLU A 354 -11.33 -26.77 -40.39
CA GLU A 354 -10.80 -26.15 -41.60
C GLU A 354 -10.76 -24.62 -41.59
N LEU A 355 -9.84 -24.13 -42.41
CA LEU A 355 -9.59 -22.74 -42.75
C LEU A 355 -10.59 -22.32 -43.85
N VAL A 356 -11.52 -21.40 -43.55
CA VAL A 356 -12.35 -20.75 -44.57
C VAL A 356 -12.18 -19.23 -44.44
N ARG A 357 -11.59 -18.61 -45.48
CA ARG A 357 -11.56 -17.15 -45.67
C ARG A 357 -12.81 -16.70 -46.44
N PRO A 358 -13.35 -15.51 -46.15
CA PRO A 358 -14.02 -14.68 -47.15
C PRO A 358 -13.35 -13.29 -47.31
N PRO A 359 -13.74 -12.50 -48.33
CA PRO A 359 -12.81 -11.72 -49.15
C PRO A 359 -12.72 -10.22 -48.81
N MET A 360 -11.69 -9.58 -49.37
CA MET A 360 -11.56 -8.12 -49.49
C MET A 360 -12.59 -7.55 -50.47
N ASN A 361 -13.32 -6.50 -50.07
CA ASN A 361 -13.47 -5.26 -50.86
C ASN A 361 -14.25 -4.14 -50.14
N ASN A 362 -13.79 -2.92 -50.41
CA ASN A 362 -14.45 -1.62 -50.41
C ASN A 362 -14.77 -0.89 -49.09
N CYS A 363 -13.99 0.18 -48.85
CA CYS A 363 -14.39 1.36 -48.09
C CYS A 363 -15.66 2.01 -48.69
N PRO A 364 -16.47 2.64 -47.83
CA PRO A 364 -16.76 4.05 -48.07
C PRO A 364 -16.52 4.92 -46.83
N LEU A 365 -16.13 6.16 -47.13
CA LEU A 365 -15.97 7.29 -46.23
C LEU A 365 -17.24 7.57 -45.39
N GLY A 366 -17.04 7.97 -44.15
CA GLY A 366 -17.99 8.79 -43.41
C GLY A 366 -18.67 8.12 -42.21
N SER A 367 -17.97 7.99 -41.08
CA SER A 367 -18.64 8.05 -39.78
C SER A 367 -17.70 8.66 -38.73
N LEU A 368 -18.05 9.86 -38.27
CA LEU A 368 -17.44 10.48 -37.10
C LEU A 368 -17.61 9.57 -35.89
N SER A 369 -16.49 9.21 -35.25
CA SER A 369 -16.43 8.37 -34.05
C SER A 369 -17.38 8.86 -32.97
N VAL A 370 -18.12 7.91 -32.38
CA VAL A 370 -19.09 8.10 -31.28
C VAL A 370 -18.50 8.92 -30.12
N GLY A 371 -17.18 8.86 -29.91
CA GLY A 371 -16.47 9.64 -28.89
C GLY A 371 -16.58 11.17 -29.06
N HIS A 372 -16.48 11.68 -30.30
CA HIS A 372 -16.55 13.13 -30.55
C HIS A 372 -17.97 13.70 -30.35
N ARG A 373 -19.03 12.88 -30.52
CA ARG A 373 -20.42 13.34 -30.31
C ARG A 373 -20.80 13.43 -28.82
N ILE A 374 -20.15 12.64 -27.97
CA ILE A 374 -20.38 12.67 -26.52
C ILE A 374 -19.69 13.89 -25.91
N GLU A 375 -18.46 14.21 -26.33
CA GLU A 375 -17.72 15.39 -25.85
C GLU A 375 -18.36 16.72 -26.27
N ALA A 376 -18.87 16.81 -27.50
CA ALA A 376 -19.57 18.02 -27.97
C ALA A 376 -20.89 18.25 -27.21
N ARG A 377 -21.61 17.19 -26.81
CA ARG A 377 -22.83 17.31 -25.97
C ARG A 377 -22.50 17.63 -24.52
N PHE A 378 -21.38 17.15 -23.98
CA PHE A 378 -21.00 17.41 -22.58
C PHE A 378 -20.43 18.81 -22.38
N LEU A 379 -19.60 19.31 -23.30
CA LEU A 379 -19.15 20.71 -23.30
C LEU A 379 -20.33 21.69 -23.43
N PHE A 380 -21.36 21.31 -24.20
CA PHE A 380 -22.59 22.10 -24.29
C PHE A 380 -23.37 22.09 -22.97
N VAL A 381 -23.55 20.96 -22.29
CA VAL A 381 -24.24 20.93 -20.98
C VAL A 381 -23.47 21.70 -19.90
N VAL A 382 -22.13 21.71 -19.93
CA VAL A 382 -21.32 22.47 -18.97
C VAL A 382 -21.35 23.98 -19.25
N HIS A 383 -21.51 24.42 -20.51
CA HIS A 383 -21.57 25.84 -20.88
C HIS A 383 -22.98 26.43 -21.00
N THR A 384 -24.06 25.62 -20.99
CA THR A 384 -25.43 26.11 -21.25
C THR A 384 -26.36 26.07 -20.03
N ILE A 385 -25.83 25.99 -18.80
CA ILE A 385 -26.60 26.30 -17.59
C ILE A 385 -26.37 27.77 -17.25
N PRO A 386 -27.30 28.69 -17.58
CA PRO A 386 -27.18 30.06 -17.12
C PRO A 386 -27.35 30.12 -15.60
N HIS A 387 -26.57 30.98 -14.97
CA HIS A 387 -26.79 31.47 -13.62
C HIS A 387 -28.27 31.78 -13.40
N LEU A 388 -28.91 31.07 -12.46
CA LEU A 388 -30.11 31.53 -11.78
C LEU A 388 -29.77 31.62 -10.29
N ASN A 389 -29.10 32.71 -9.94
CA ASN A 389 -29.13 33.32 -8.62
C ASN A 389 -29.42 34.80 -8.85
N GLY A 390 -30.61 35.26 -8.47
CA GLY A 390 -30.97 36.68 -8.51
C GLY A 390 -32.47 36.96 -8.62
N ALA A 391 -33.24 36.65 -7.57
CA ALA A 391 -34.36 37.43 -7.03
C ALA A 391 -34.74 36.86 -5.66
#